data_AF-A0A1S3YJD6-F1
#
_entry.id   AF-A0A1S3YJD6-F1
#
_cell.length_a   1.000
_cell.length_b   1.000
_cell.length_c   1.000
_cell.angle_alpha   90.00
_cell.angle_beta   90.00
_cell.angle_gamma   90.00
#
_symmetry.space_group_name_H-M   'P 1'
#
loop_
_entity.id
_entity.type
_entity.pdbx_description
1 polymer ?
#
loop_
_entity_poly.entity_id
_entity_poly.type
_entity_poly.pdbx_seq_one_letter_code
_entity_poly.pdbx_strand_id
1 'polypeptide(L)'
;MPGGIDPHTHLAMEFMGSETIDDFFSGQAAALAGGTTMHIDFVIPVNGSLSAGYKAYVEKAKRSCMDYGFHMAITKWDETVSEDMEIMVKEKGINSFKFFLAYKGSFMVNDELLMEGLKKCKSLGALAMVHAENGDAVFEGQKRMIELGITGPEGHALSRPPVLEGEATARAIRLAGFVNTPLYVVHVMSIDAMEEIARARKSGQRVIGEPVVSGLVLNDSVLWDPDFHFAARYVMSPPIRAPGHGTALQGALATGLLQLVGTDHCTFNSTQKALGIGDFRKIPNGVNGMEERMHLVWDTMVASGQISVTDYVRITSTECARIFNIYPRKGAVLLGSDADIIILNPNSSFEISSKSHHYRTDTNVYEGWRGKGKVEVTIAGGRIVWENDELKVVPGAGKYIEMPPFSYLFDGIDKEDAKYLSSLRAPVKRSTT
;
A
#
# COMPACT_ATOMS: atom_id res chain seq x y z
N MET A 1 14.14 -14.51 11.52
CA MET A 1 12.84 -13.85 11.81
C MET A 1 11.86 -14.18 10.68
N PRO A 2 10.54 -13.95 10.80
CA PRO A 2 9.64 -14.16 9.65
C PRO A 2 10.09 -13.32 8.46
N GLY A 3 9.90 -13.83 7.25
CA GLY A 3 10.07 -13.03 6.06
C GLY A 3 9.08 -11.87 6.00
N GLY A 4 9.49 -10.77 5.38
CA GLY A 4 8.65 -9.59 5.26
C GLY A 4 7.38 -9.88 4.44
N ILE A 5 6.29 -9.19 4.77
CA ILE A 5 5.08 -9.15 3.97
C ILE A 5 4.87 -7.71 3.50
N ASP A 6 4.82 -7.51 2.19
CA ASP A 6 4.53 -6.20 1.58
C ASP A 6 3.06 -6.13 1.15
N PRO A 7 2.20 -5.37 1.85
CA PRO A 7 0.77 -5.27 1.52
C PRO A 7 0.47 -4.45 0.26
N HIS A 8 1.47 -3.79 -0.35
CA HIS A 8 1.19 -2.74 -1.31
C HIS A 8 2.13 -2.75 -2.50
N THR A 9 1.71 -3.45 -3.55
CA THR A 9 2.45 -3.56 -4.80
C THR A 9 1.52 -3.45 -6.00
N HIS A 10 2.12 -3.08 -7.14
CA HIS A 10 1.46 -3.04 -8.44
C HIS A 10 2.40 -3.65 -9.48
N LEU A 11 2.30 -4.97 -9.68
CA LEU A 11 3.14 -5.71 -10.64
C LEU A 11 2.39 -5.98 -11.94
N ALA A 12 3.05 -5.71 -13.07
CA ALA A 12 2.44 -5.71 -14.40
C ALA A 12 1.10 -4.93 -14.46
N MET A 13 1.02 -3.78 -13.79
CA MET A 13 -0.18 -2.92 -13.77
C MET A 13 -0.21 -2.01 -14.99
N GLU A 14 -1.32 -2.03 -15.72
CA GLU A 14 -1.61 -1.03 -16.76
C GLU A 14 -2.05 0.28 -16.11
N PHE A 15 -1.27 1.35 -16.26
CA PHE A 15 -1.51 2.60 -15.58
C PHE A 15 -0.96 3.80 -16.36
N MET A 16 -1.74 4.89 -16.39
CA MET A 16 -1.39 6.17 -17.06
C MET A 16 -0.88 6.01 -18.51
N GLY A 17 -1.45 5.08 -19.28
CA GLY A 17 -1.09 4.84 -20.68
C GLY A 17 0.20 4.04 -20.89
N SER A 18 0.72 3.41 -19.83
CA SER A 18 1.85 2.49 -19.88
C SER A 18 1.57 1.24 -19.01
N GLU A 19 2.54 0.35 -18.89
CA GLU A 19 2.52 -0.79 -17.97
C GLU A 19 3.75 -0.72 -17.06
N THR A 20 3.62 -1.07 -15.79
CA THR A 20 4.77 -1.13 -14.88
C THR A 20 5.84 -2.09 -15.44
N ILE A 21 7.12 -1.73 -15.31
CA ILE A 21 8.20 -2.51 -15.93
C ILE A 21 8.45 -3.85 -15.21
N ASP A 22 8.28 -3.86 -13.88
CA ASP A 22 8.36 -5.08 -13.08
C ASP A 22 7.05 -5.87 -13.21
N ASP A 23 7.19 -7.15 -13.54
CA ASP A 23 6.11 -8.14 -13.52
C ASP A 23 6.14 -8.97 -12.25
N PHE A 24 5.17 -9.89 -12.09
CA PHE A 24 5.11 -10.78 -10.93
C PHE A 24 6.41 -11.55 -10.71
N PHE A 25 7.13 -11.99 -11.73
CA PHE A 25 8.37 -12.73 -11.53
C PHE A 25 9.52 -11.82 -11.10
N SER A 26 9.74 -10.72 -11.81
CA SER A 26 10.85 -9.78 -11.56
C SER A 26 10.69 -9.01 -10.24
N GLY A 27 9.50 -8.48 -9.96
CA GLY A 27 9.23 -7.79 -8.69
C GLY A 27 9.38 -8.73 -7.48
N GLN A 28 8.85 -9.96 -7.58
CA GLN A 28 8.98 -10.94 -6.50
C GLN A 28 10.41 -11.48 -6.33
N ALA A 29 11.15 -11.67 -7.43
CA ALA A 29 12.57 -12.02 -7.39
C ALA A 29 13.37 -10.98 -6.57
N ALA A 30 13.13 -9.69 -6.83
CA ALA A 30 13.73 -8.60 -6.08
C ALA A 30 13.28 -8.54 -4.62
N ALA A 31 11.99 -8.76 -4.36
CA ALA A 31 11.47 -8.84 -3.01
C ALA A 31 12.16 -9.92 -2.16
N LEU A 32 12.39 -11.10 -2.75
CA LEU A 32 13.08 -12.22 -2.11
C LEU A 32 14.56 -11.92 -1.81
N ALA A 33 15.26 -11.22 -2.70
CA ALA A 33 16.62 -10.71 -2.42
C ALA A 33 16.63 -9.71 -1.25
N GLY A 34 15.55 -8.92 -1.14
CA GLY A 34 15.33 -7.98 -0.04
C GLY A 34 14.86 -8.58 1.28
N GLY A 35 14.51 -9.87 1.33
CA GLY A 35 13.96 -10.53 2.52
C GLY A 35 12.45 -10.37 2.74
N THR A 36 11.72 -9.87 1.74
CA THR A 36 10.25 -9.97 1.68
C THR A 36 9.89 -11.32 1.04
N THR A 37 8.99 -12.08 1.66
CA THR A 37 8.61 -13.44 1.23
C THR A 37 7.14 -13.58 0.85
N MET A 38 6.36 -12.51 1.00
CA MET A 38 5.00 -12.42 0.48
C MET A 38 4.67 -10.99 0.10
N HIS A 39 3.84 -10.81 -0.93
CA HIS A 39 3.23 -9.52 -1.21
C HIS A 39 1.72 -9.63 -1.44
N ILE A 40 1.02 -8.50 -1.37
CA ILE A 40 -0.40 -8.42 -1.73
C ILE A 40 -0.53 -7.34 -2.81
N ASP A 41 -1.02 -7.75 -3.98
CA ASP A 41 -1.09 -6.89 -5.18
C ASP A 41 -2.50 -6.36 -5.41
N PHE A 42 -2.64 -5.19 -6.04
CA PHE A 42 -3.95 -4.59 -6.33
C PHE A 42 -4.48 -5.00 -7.70
N VAL A 43 -5.50 -5.86 -7.69
CA VAL A 43 -6.24 -6.20 -8.91
C VAL A 43 -7.06 -5.02 -9.38
N ILE A 44 -6.81 -4.57 -10.61
CA ILE A 44 -7.60 -3.52 -11.28
C ILE A 44 -8.70 -4.16 -12.14
N PRO A 45 -9.98 -3.75 -11.98
CA PRO A 45 -11.08 -4.27 -12.79
C PRO A 45 -10.89 -4.00 -14.29
N VAL A 46 -11.20 -4.98 -15.13
CA VAL A 46 -11.20 -4.81 -16.59
C VAL A 46 -12.58 -4.33 -17.03
N ASN A 47 -12.66 -3.13 -17.60
CA ASN A 47 -13.92 -2.48 -17.98
C ASN A 47 -14.96 -2.46 -16.84
N GLY A 48 -14.48 -2.35 -15.60
CA GLY A 48 -15.31 -2.33 -14.39
C GLY A 48 -15.83 -3.70 -13.94
N SER A 49 -15.42 -4.82 -14.54
CA SER A 49 -15.72 -6.17 -14.04
C SER A 49 -14.62 -6.66 -13.10
N LEU A 50 -14.99 -6.98 -11.85
CA LEU A 50 -14.04 -7.49 -10.85
C LEU A 50 -13.60 -8.90 -11.24
N SER A 51 -14.55 -9.74 -11.65
CA SER A 51 -14.28 -11.11 -12.10
C SER A 51 -13.33 -11.18 -13.30
N ALA A 52 -13.43 -10.25 -14.26
CA ALA A 52 -12.50 -10.16 -15.37
C ALA A 52 -11.11 -9.66 -14.94
N GLY A 53 -11.04 -8.65 -14.06
CA GLY A 53 -9.79 -8.19 -13.46
C GLY A 53 -9.06 -9.30 -12.70
N TYR A 54 -9.78 -10.05 -11.85
CA TYR A 54 -9.24 -11.18 -11.11
C TYR A 54 -8.63 -12.23 -12.06
N LYS A 55 -9.35 -12.63 -13.11
CA LYS A 55 -8.83 -13.57 -14.11
C LYS A 55 -7.55 -13.05 -14.78
N ALA A 56 -7.51 -11.77 -15.15
CA ALA A 56 -6.32 -11.18 -15.76
C ALA A 56 -5.10 -11.22 -14.82
N TYR A 57 -5.29 -10.90 -13.53
CA TYR A 57 -4.20 -10.94 -12.56
C TYR A 57 -3.77 -12.35 -12.19
N VAL A 58 -4.68 -13.33 -12.16
CA VAL A 58 -4.32 -14.75 -12.04
C VAL A 58 -3.43 -15.20 -13.20
N GLU A 59 -3.73 -14.75 -14.42
CA GLU A 59 -2.89 -15.04 -15.59
C GLU A 59 -1.50 -14.38 -15.46
N LYS A 60 -1.42 -13.11 -15.05
CA LYS A 60 -0.16 -12.39 -14.79
C LYS A 60 0.68 -13.10 -13.72
N ALA A 61 0.04 -13.60 -12.67
CA ALA A 61 0.68 -14.26 -11.54
C ALA A 61 1.08 -15.73 -11.79
N LYS A 62 0.81 -16.32 -12.96
CA LYS A 62 1.26 -17.70 -13.29
C LYS A 62 2.77 -17.89 -13.18
N ARG A 63 3.54 -16.80 -13.33
CA ARG A 63 5.00 -16.80 -13.24
C ARG A 63 5.54 -16.45 -11.85
N SER A 64 4.68 -16.23 -10.86
CA SER A 64 5.08 -15.86 -9.49
C SER A 64 6.08 -16.85 -8.89
N CYS A 65 7.19 -16.33 -8.36
CA CYS A 65 8.21 -17.10 -7.63
C CYS A 65 8.12 -16.93 -6.10
N MET A 66 7.28 -16.03 -5.61
CA MET A 66 7.01 -15.73 -4.20
C MET A 66 5.50 -15.90 -3.91
N ASP A 67 5.15 -16.27 -2.68
CA ASP A 67 3.74 -16.33 -2.27
C ASP A 67 3.10 -14.94 -2.36
N TYR A 68 1.82 -14.90 -2.71
CA TYR A 68 1.13 -13.63 -2.96
C TYR A 68 -0.37 -13.69 -2.62
N GLY A 69 -0.96 -12.54 -2.33
CA GLY A 69 -2.41 -12.35 -2.21
C GLY A 69 -2.90 -11.25 -3.14
N PHE A 70 -4.20 -11.00 -3.14
CA PHE A 70 -4.81 -9.92 -3.91
C PHE A 70 -5.74 -9.03 -3.08
N HIS A 71 -5.60 -7.73 -3.27
CA HIS A 71 -6.64 -6.74 -3.02
C HIS A 71 -7.47 -6.56 -4.31
N MET A 72 -8.72 -6.10 -4.20
CA MET A 72 -9.54 -5.78 -5.37
C MET A 72 -9.91 -4.30 -5.39
N ALA A 73 -9.54 -3.56 -6.44
CA ALA A 73 -9.96 -2.18 -6.60
C ALA A 73 -11.45 -2.08 -6.99
N ILE A 74 -12.14 -1.09 -6.43
CA ILE A 74 -13.52 -0.72 -6.73
C ILE A 74 -13.50 0.68 -7.34
N THR A 75 -13.70 0.74 -8.66
CA THR A 75 -13.62 1.98 -9.47
C THR A 75 -14.99 2.52 -9.89
N LYS A 76 -16.05 1.77 -9.60
CA LYS A 76 -17.46 2.14 -9.79
C LYS A 76 -18.34 1.34 -8.82
N TRP A 77 -19.62 1.68 -8.76
CA TRP A 77 -20.59 0.95 -7.95
C TRP A 77 -21.90 0.71 -8.69
N ASP A 78 -22.36 -0.54 -8.66
CA ASP A 78 -23.66 -1.00 -9.11
C ASP A 78 -23.96 -2.37 -8.44
N GLU A 79 -25.15 -2.94 -8.64
CA GLU A 79 -25.50 -4.23 -8.02
C GLU A 79 -24.59 -5.37 -8.52
N THR A 80 -24.14 -5.32 -9.76
CA THR A 80 -23.20 -6.32 -10.30
C THR A 80 -21.85 -6.26 -9.56
N VAL A 81 -21.34 -5.08 -9.25
CA VAL A 81 -20.14 -4.92 -8.40
C VAL A 81 -20.40 -5.47 -7.00
N SER A 82 -21.57 -5.21 -6.40
CA SER A 82 -21.98 -5.77 -5.11
C SER A 82 -21.97 -7.31 -5.12
N GLU A 83 -22.52 -7.95 -6.15
CA GLU A 83 -22.52 -9.41 -6.33
C GLU A 83 -21.09 -9.96 -6.56
N ASP A 84 -20.32 -9.32 -7.44
CA ASP A 84 -18.92 -9.68 -7.73
C ASP A 84 -18.06 -9.61 -6.46
N MET A 85 -18.26 -8.62 -5.59
CA MET A 85 -17.57 -8.54 -4.29
C MET A 85 -17.87 -9.76 -3.41
N GLU A 86 -19.08 -10.31 -3.44
CA GLU A 86 -19.38 -11.53 -2.69
C GLU A 86 -18.60 -12.72 -3.24
N ILE A 87 -18.51 -12.84 -4.57
CA ILE A 87 -17.73 -13.88 -5.23
C ILE A 87 -16.24 -13.74 -4.86
N MET A 88 -15.69 -12.53 -4.90
CA MET A 88 -14.29 -12.27 -4.53
C MET A 88 -13.99 -12.73 -3.09
N VAL A 89 -14.90 -12.46 -2.15
CA VAL A 89 -14.73 -12.87 -0.74
C VAL A 89 -14.96 -14.36 -0.55
N LYS A 90 -16.11 -14.89 -0.99
CA LYS A 90 -16.56 -16.24 -0.66
C LYS A 90 -15.85 -17.33 -1.46
N GLU A 91 -15.42 -17.02 -2.69
CA GLU A 91 -14.87 -18.03 -3.59
C GLU A 91 -13.42 -17.77 -4.01
N LYS A 92 -12.95 -16.52 -3.97
CA LYS A 92 -11.60 -16.17 -4.45
C LYS A 92 -10.64 -15.81 -3.32
N GLY A 93 -11.09 -15.79 -2.06
CA GLY A 93 -10.23 -15.53 -0.91
C GLY A 93 -9.67 -14.10 -0.86
N ILE A 94 -10.41 -13.10 -1.34
CA ILE A 94 -10.05 -11.68 -1.23
C ILE A 94 -10.87 -11.06 -0.10
N ASN A 95 -10.23 -10.58 0.96
CA ASN A 95 -10.91 -9.94 2.10
C ASN A 95 -10.68 -8.42 2.17
N SER A 96 -10.27 -7.78 1.07
CA SER A 96 -9.90 -6.36 1.09
C SER A 96 -10.16 -5.67 -0.25
N PHE A 97 -10.77 -4.48 -0.17
CA PHE A 97 -11.24 -3.73 -1.33
C PHE A 97 -10.74 -2.29 -1.33
N LYS A 98 -10.17 -1.83 -2.45
CA LYS A 98 -9.52 -0.53 -2.58
C LYS A 98 -10.37 0.48 -3.32
N PHE A 99 -10.66 1.60 -2.66
CA PHE A 99 -11.36 2.75 -3.23
C PHE A 99 -10.37 3.89 -3.47
N PHE A 100 -10.61 4.68 -4.50
CA PHE A 100 -9.80 5.85 -4.82
C PHE A 100 -10.63 7.11 -4.63
N LEU A 101 -10.16 8.04 -3.78
CA LEU A 101 -10.77 9.37 -3.61
C LEU A 101 -10.13 10.42 -4.52
N ALA A 102 -9.10 10.00 -5.27
CA ALA A 102 -8.39 10.76 -6.28
C ALA A 102 -8.54 10.13 -7.67
N TYR A 103 -7.77 10.61 -8.65
CA TYR A 103 -7.85 10.19 -10.06
C TYR A 103 -9.21 10.49 -10.71
N LYS A 104 -9.63 11.76 -10.61
CA LYS A 104 -10.88 12.26 -11.19
C LYS A 104 -10.99 11.89 -12.67
N GLY A 105 -12.13 11.31 -13.06
CA GLY A 105 -12.40 10.85 -14.42
C GLY A 105 -11.83 9.47 -14.77
N SER A 106 -11.16 8.79 -13.82
CA SER A 106 -10.67 7.43 -13.97
C SER A 106 -11.15 6.55 -12.81
N PHE A 107 -10.39 6.48 -11.71
CA PHE A 107 -10.72 5.59 -10.58
C PHE A 107 -11.55 6.22 -9.48
N MET A 108 -11.69 7.55 -9.47
CA MET A 108 -12.32 8.30 -8.39
C MET A 108 -13.77 7.84 -8.13
N VAL A 109 -14.06 7.47 -6.89
CA VAL A 109 -15.42 7.30 -6.39
C VAL A 109 -15.84 8.54 -5.59
N ASN A 110 -17.13 8.89 -5.65
CA ASN A 110 -17.69 9.93 -4.78
C ASN A 110 -18.10 9.33 -3.42
N ASP A 111 -18.54 10.18 -2.49
CA ASP A 111 -18.92 9.75 -1.13
C ASP A 111 -20.12 8.79 -1.11
N GLU A 112 -21.04 8.92 -2.07
CA GLU A 112 -22.20 8.02 -2.20
C GLU A 112 -21.74 6.59 -2.52
N LEU A 113 -20.88 6.42 -3.52
CA LEU A 113 -20.36 5.11 -3.89
C LEU A 113 -19.42 4.54 -2.83
N LEU A 114 -18.61 5.39 -2.18
CA LEU A 114 -17.79 4.98 -1.05
C LEU A 114 -18.68 4.45 0.10
N MET A 115 -19.79 5.13 0.40
CA MET A 115 -20.73 4.71 1.45
C MET A 115 -21.30 3.32 1.19
N GLU A 116 -21.72 3.02 -0.05
CA GLU A 116 -22.22 1.70 -0.42
C GLU A 116 -21.11 0.64 -0.37
N GLY A 117 -19.92 0.98 -0.85
CA GLY A 117 -18.74 0.12 -0.74
C GLY A 117 -18.37 -0.23 0.70
N LEU A 118 -18.41 0.76 1.61
CA LEU A 118 -18.14 0.56 3.04
C LEU A 118 -19.18 -0.36 3.69
N LYS A 119 -20.48 -0.18 3.39
CA LYS A 119 -21.55 -1.05 3.88
C LYS A 119 -21.37 -2.49 3.41
N LYS A 120 -21.00 -2.68 2.14
CA LYS A 120 -20.76 -4.01 1.58
C LYS A 120 -19.51 -4.66 2.15
N CYS A 121 -18.41 -3.90 2.30
CA CYS A 121 -17.21 -4.37 2.98
C CYS A 121 -17.55 -4.88 4.40
N LYS A 122 -18.36 -4.11 5.15
CA LYS A 122 -18.83 -4.51 6.47
C LYS A 122 -19.62 -5.82 6.45
N SER A 123 -20.61 -5.94 5.56
CA SER A 123 -21.47 -7.15 5.51
C SER A 123 -20.71 -8.41 5.11
N LEU A 124 -19.63 -8.25 4.33
CA LEU A 124 -18.78 -9.36 3.91
C LEU A 124 -17.63 -9.66 4.89
N GLY A 125 -17.42 -8.84 5.92
CA GLY A 125 -16.25 -8.96 6.79
C GLY A 125 -14.94 -8.64 6.06
N ALA A 126 -15.00 -7.81 5.01
CA ALA A 126 -13.85 -7.41 4.21
C ALA A 126 -13.40 -6.00 4.55
N LEU A 127 -12.10 -5.77 4.54
CA LEU A 127 -11.47 -4.50 4.91
C LEU A 127 -11.55 -3.50 3.75
N ALA A 128 -12.15 -2.33 4.01
CA ALA A 128 -12.13 -1.23 3.06
C ALA A 128 -10.78 -0.50 3.14
N MET A 129 -10.17 -0.27 1.98
CA MET A 129 -8.90 0.43 1.81
C MET A 129 -9.13 1.70 0.99
N VAL A 130 -8.48 2.82 1.33
CA VAL A 130 -8.66 4.10 0.61
C VAL A 130 -7.34 4.71 0.19
N HIS A 131 -7.22 5.05 -1.10
CA HIS A 131 -6.28 6.07 -1.55
C HIS A 131 -6.91 7.42 -1.28
N ALA A 132 -6.38 8.15 -0.30
CA ALA A 132 -7.02 9.30 0.30
C ALA A 132 -6.33 10.61 -0.08
N GLU A 133 -6.55 11.11 -1.29
CA GLU A 133 -6.36 12.53 -1.66
C GLU A 133 -7.69 13.11 -2.15
N ASN A 134 -7.94 14.41 -1.96
CA ASN A 134 -9.14 15.05 -2.52
C ASN A 134 -9.01 15.20 -4.05
N GLY A 135 -9.62 14.29 -4.82
CA GLY A 135 -9.47 14.23 -6.28
C GLY A 135 -9.91 15.49 -7.04
N ASP A 136 -10.94 16.18 -6.57
CA ASP A 136 -11.40 17.44 -7.18
C ASP A 136 -10.37 18.56 -6.96
N ALA A 137 -9.86 18.69 -5.73
CA ALA A 137 -8.85 19.69 -5.41
C ALA A 137 -7.49 19.38 -6.04
N VAL A 138 -7.11 18.10 -6.16
CA VAL A 138 -5.91 17.69 -6.90
C VAL A 138 -6.04 18.09 -8.38
N PHE A 139 -7.19 17.82 -9.01
CA PHE A 139 -7.43 18.20 -10.40
C PHE A 139 -7.32 19.72 -10.62
N GLU A 140 -7.92 20.52 -9.72
CA GLU A 140 -7.80 21.98 -9.77
C GLU A 140 -6.36 22.45 -9.53
N GLY A 141 -5.66 21.85 -8.56
CA GLY A 141 -4.25 22.13 -8.29
C GLY A 141 -3.36 21.83 -9.50
N GLN A 142 -3.63 20.75 -10.23
CA GLN A 142 -2.89 20.39 -11.44
C GLN A 142 -3.09 21.43 -12.54
N LYS A 143 -4.34 21.84 -12.77
CA LYS A 143 -4.68 22.90 -13.73
C LYS A 143 -3.97 24.20 -13.36
N ARG A 144 -4.01 24.60 -12.09
CA ARG A 144 -3.36 25.81 -11.59
C ARG A 144 -1.84 25.80 -11.81
N MET A 145 -1.15 24.68 -11.58
CA MET A 145 0.30 24.60 -11.80
C MET A 145 0.64 24.82 -13.28
N ILE A 146 -0.13 24.21 -14.20
CA ILE A 146 0.07 24.39 -15.64
C ILE A 146 -0.22 25.83 -16.09
N GLU A 147 -1.27 26.47 -15.56
CA GLU A 147 -1.58 27.88 -15.86
C GLU A 147 -0.49 28.84 -15.38
N LEU A 148 0.25 28.48 -14.32
CA LEU A 148 1.42 29.21 -13.84
C LEU A 148 2.71 28.90 -14.62
N GLY A 149 2.65 28.02 -15.64
CA GLY A 149 3.80 27.59 -16.42
C GLY A 149 4.70 26.56 -15.72
N ILE A 150 4.25 25.99 -14.60
CA ILE A 150 4.98 24.96 -13.85
C ILE A 150 4.62 23.59 -14.44
N THR A 151 5.52 23.06 -15.27
CA THR A 151 5.30 21.82 -16.02
C THR A 151 6.25 20.68 -15.65
N GLY A 152 7.28 20.95 -14.85
CA GLY A 152 8.23 19.96 -14.38
C GLY A 152 7.70 19.11 -13.21
N PRO A 153 8.46 18.07 -12.77
CA PRO A 153 8.08 17.17 -11.69
C PRO A 153 7.68 17.89 -10.39
N GLU A 154 8.21 19.08 -10.13
CA GLU A 154 7.85 19.93 -9.00
C GLU A 154 6.37 20.33 -8.98
N GLY A 155 5.79 20.54 -10.16
CA GLY A 155 4.37 20.81 -10.32
C GLY A 155 3.49 19.69 -9.78
N HIS A 156 3.98 18.43 -9.80
CA HIS A 156 3.23 17.29 -9.29
C HIS A 156 3.04 17.34 -7.78
N ALA A 157 4.08 17.70 -7.02
CA ALA A 157 3.97 17.83 -5.56
C ALA A 157 3.18 19.10 -5.18
N LEU A 158 3.44 20.22 -5.87
CA LEU A 158 2.75 21.50 -5.64
C LEU A 158 1.25 21.42 -5.95
N SER A 159 0.82 20.57 -6.89
CA SER A 159 -0.59 20.43 -7.24
C SER A 159 -1.43 19.72 -6.17
N ARG A 160 -0.79 19.08 -5.19
CA ARG A 160 -1.46 18.19 -4.22
C ARG A 160 -0.84 18.29 -2.82
N PRO A 161 -0.91 19.47 -2.18
CA PRO A 161 -0.30 19.66 -0.86
C PRO A 161 -0.86 18.69 0.20
N PRO A 162 -0.12 18.41 1.29
CA PRO A 162 -0.50 17.48 2.36
C PRO A 162 -1.93 17.62 2.89
N VAL A 163 -2.44 18.86 2.96
CA VAL A 163 -3.80 19.15 3.42
C VAL A 163 -4.89 18.42 2.61
N LEU A 164 -4.66 18.13 1.32
CA LEU A 164 -5.61 17.37 0.49
C LEU A 164 -5.63 15.89 0.83
N GLU A 165 -4.50 15.35 1.30
CA GLU A 165 -4.40 13.97 1.82
C GLU A 165 -5.07 13.88 3.19
N GLY A 166 -4.81 14.87 4.06
CA GLY A 166 -5.46 15.01 5.36
C GLY A 166 -6.98 15.10 5.26
N GLU A 167 -7.52 15.97 4.40
CA GLU A 167 -8.98 16.11 4.19
C GLU A 167 -9.63 14.78 3.81
N ALA A 168 -9.11 14.13 2.76
CA ALA A 168 -9.70 12.91 2.24
C ALA A 168 -9.59 11.75 3.24
N THR A 169 -8.48 11.69 3.98
CA THR A 169 -8.29 10.73 5.08
C THR A 169 -9.36 10.94 6.15
N ALA A 170 -9.54 12.18 6.59
CA ALA A 170 -10.52 12.55 7.59
C ALA A 170 -11.96 12.25 7.14
N ARG A 171 -12.27 12.51 5.86
CA ARG A 171 -13.59 12.22 5.26
C ARG A 171 -13.87 10.72 5.21
N ALA A 172 -12.93 9.92 4.70
CA ALA A 172 -13.06 8.46 4.65
C ALA A 172 -13.26 7.86 6.05
N ILE A 173 -12.47 8.32 7.03
CA ILE A 173 -12.59 7.93 8.45
C ILE A 173 -14.00 8.20 8.98
N ARG A 174 -14.55 9.40 8.76
CA ARG A 174 -15.89 9.75 9.25
C ARG A 174 -16.98 8.89 8.63
N LEU A 175 -16.89 8.61 7.33
CA LEU A 175 -17.86 7.76 6.62
C LEU A 175 -17.77 6.31 7.10
N ALA A 176 -16.55 5.76 7.28
CA ALA A 176 -16.36 4.42 7.84
C ALA A 176 -16.88 4.33 9.29
N GLY A 177 -16.70 5.38 10.08
CA GLY A 177 -17.22 5.48 11.45
C GLY A 177 -18.75 5.51 11.48
N PHE A 178 -19.38 6.23 10.54
CA PHE A 178 -20.83 6.24 10.38
C PHE A 178 -21.39 4.85 10.04
N VAL A 179 -20.71 4.10 9.17
CA VAL A 179 -21.07 2.71 8.82
C VAL A 179 -20.73 1.72 9.94
N ASN A 180 -19.86 2.09 10.87
CA ASN A 180 -19.25 1.22 11.88
C ASN A 180 -18.51 0.03 11.24
N THR A 181 -17.50 0.33 10.42
CA THR A 181 -16.63 -0.66 9.77
C THR A 181 -15.15 -0.26 9.87
N PRO A 182 -14.19 -1.22 9.90
CA PRO A 182 -12.77 -0.89 9.89
C PRO A 182 -12.36 -0.22 8.57
N LEU A 183 -11.36 0.66 8.65
CA LEU A 183 -10.81 1.36 7.49
C LEU A 183 -9.30 1.22 7.45
N TYR A 184 -8.74 1.03 6.25
CA TYR A 184 -7.31 1.03 5.99
C TYR A 184 -6.94 2.20 5.08
N VAL A 185 -6.12 3.11 5.57
CA VAL A 185 -5.57 4.23 4.80
C VAL A 185 -4.21 3.78 4.27
N VAL A 186 -4.15 3.52 2.96
CA VAL A 186 -2.90 3.12 2.28
C VAL A 186 -1.96 4.30 2.11
N HIS A 187 -0.68 4.01 1.86
CA HIS A 187 0.39 4.98 1.52
C HIS A 187 0.22 6.35 2.20
N VAL A 188 0.22 6.37 3.54
CA VAL A 188 0.19 7.58 4.36
C VAL A 188 1.53 8.30 4.21
N MET A 189 1.52 9.43 3.52
CA MET A 189 2.71 10.20 3.16
C MET A 189 2.89 11.47 4.01
N SER A 190 1.84 11.93 4.71
CA SER A 190 1.86 13.21 5.43
C SER A 190 1.50 13.15 6.91
N ILE A 191 1.89 14.23 7.61
CA ILE A 191 1.53 14.47 9.03
C ILE A 191 0.02 14.72 9.11
N ASP A 192 -0.54 15.47 8.17
CA ASP A 192 -1.96 15.78 8.09
C ASP A 192 -2.82 14.50 8.10
N ALA A 193 -2.50 13.52 7.27
CA ALA A 193 -3.19 12.23 7.24
C ALA A 193 -2.93 11.39 8.50
N MET A 194 -1.67 11.32 8.95
CA MET A 194 -1.29 10.63 10.20
C MET A 194 -2.06 11.16 11.41
N GLU A 195 -2.24 12.47 11.53
CA GLU A 195 -2.95 13.11 12.64
C GLU A 195 -4.45 12.77 12.64
N GLU A 196 -5.07 12.64 11.47
CA GLU A 196 -6.47 12.21 11.37
C GLU A 196 -6.65 10.76 11.82
N ILE A 197 -5.71 9.88 11.43
CA ILE A 197 -5.65 8.51 11.92
C ILE A 197 -5.46 8.49 13.44
N ALA A 198 -4.59 9.36 13.98
CA ALA A 198 -4.39 9.49 15.42
C ALA A 198 -5.65 9.92 16.17
N ARG A 199 -6.37 10.92 15.64
CA ARG A 199 -7.66 11.37 16.20
C ARG A 199 -8.69 10.23 16.22
N ALA A 200 -8.83 9.50 15.12
CA ALA A 200 -9.79 8.41 15.00
C ALA A 200 -9.48 7.24 15.96
N ARG A 201 -8.21 6.82 16.02
CA ARG A 201 -7.78 5.75 16.92
C ARG A 201 -7.91 6.15 18.39
N LYS A 202 -7.62 7.41 18.72
CA LYS A 202 -7.83 7.95 20.08
C LYS A 202 -9.31 7.90 20.50
N SER A 203 -10.25 8.06 19.57
CA SER A 203 -11.68 7.89 19.84
C SER A 203 -12.17 6.44 19.79
N GLY A 204 -11.27 5.46 19.69
CA GLY A 204 -11.59 4.04 19.64
C GLY A 204 -11.99 3.50 18.27
N GLN A 205 -11.89 4.31 17.20
CA GLN A 205 -12.20 3.84 15.85
C GLN A 205 -11.11 2.92 15.32
N ARG A 206 -11.53 1.87 14.60
CA ARG A 206 -10.66 0.85 14.02
C ARG A 206 -10.11 1.32 12.67
N VAL A 207 -9.11 2.20 12.73
CA VAL A 207 -8.42 2.72 11.54
C VAL A 207 -6.99 2.21 11.51
N ILE A 208 -6.59 1.68 10.36
CA ILE A 208 -5.24 1.26 10.04
C ILE A 208 -4.62 2.31 9.13
N GLY A 209 -3.37 2.68 9.39
CA GLY A 209 -2.55 3.50 8.53
C GLY A 209 -1.27 2.77 8.13
N GLU A 210 -1.00 2.81 6.83
CA GLU A 210 0.16 2.22 6.19
C GLU A 210 1.01 3.33 5.55
N PRO A 211 2.09 3.80 6.18
CA PRO A 211 3.13 4.51 5.46
C PRO A 211 3.86 3.57 4.50
N VAL A 212 4.51 4.14 3.49
CA VAL A 212 5.40 3.41 2.58
C VAL A 212 6.85 3.85 2.77
N VAL A 213 7.80 2.96 2.49
CA VAL A 213 9.22 3.21 2.78
C VAL A 213 9.76 4.48 2.11
N SER A 214 9.30 4.83 0.91
CA SER A 214 9.64 6.10 0.25
C SER A 214 9.22 7.32 1.09
N GLY A 215 8.02 7.29 1.67
CA GLY A 215 7.52 8.33 2.57
C GLY A 215 8.22 8.36 3.94
N LEU A 216 8.86 7.27 4.35
CA LEU A 216 9.63 7.21 5.60
C LEU A 216 11.01 7.86 5.46
N VAL A 217 11.72 7.62 4.35
CA VAL A 217 13.16 7.90 4.26
C VAL A 217 13.54 8.95 3.22
N LEU A 218 12.67 9.24 2.25
CA LEU A 218 12.90 10.26 1.22
C LEU A 218 12.18 11.56 1.55
N ASN A 219 12.60 12.64 0.90
CA ASN A 219 11.90 13.92 0.92
C ASN A 219 11.87 14.55 -0.48
N ASP A 220 10.99 15.53 -0.67
CA ASP A 220 10.67 16.10 -1.98
C ASP A 220 11.74 17.03 -2.57
N SER A 221 12.85 17.31 -1.87
CA SER A 221 13.90 18.20 -2.39
C SER A 221 14.47 17.73 -3.73
N VAL A 222 14.46 16.41 -3.96
CA VAL A 222 14.92 15.76 -5.20
C VAL A 222 14.10 16.12 -6.43
N LEU A 223 12.85 16.53 -6.25
CA LEU A 223 12.00 16.92 -7.37
C LEU A 223 12.47 18.24 -7.99
N TRP A 224 13.25 19.07 -7.27
CA TRP A 224 13.70 20.38 -7.71
C TRP A 224 15.07 20.30 -8.43
N ASP A 225 15.56 19.09 -8.71
CA ASP A 225 16.79 18.88 -9.46
C ASP A 225 16.62 19.39 -10.91
N PRO A 226 17.63 20.07 -11.49
CA PRO A 226 17.54 20.57 -12.86
C PRO A 226 17.49 19.45 -13.92
N ASP A 227 17.93 18.23 -13.61
CA ASP A 227 17.75 17.07 -14.49
C ASP A 227 16.34 16.48 -14.32
N PHE A 228 15.50 16.72 -15.33
CA PHE A 228 14.15 16.15 -15.42
C PHE A 228 14.15 14.63 -15.19
N HIS A 229 15.09 13.89 -15.79
CA HIS A 229 15.13 12.43 -15.67
C HIS A 229 15.51 11.97 -14.27
N PHE A 230 16.23 12.79 -13.51
CA PHE A 230 16.49 12.53 -12.10
C PHE A 230 15.23 12.80 -11.27
N ALA A 231 14.67 14.01 -11.37
CA ALA A 231 13.50 14.44 -10.60
C ALA A 231 12.27 13.55 -10.86
N ALA A 232 12.00 13.18 -12.12
CA ALA A 232 10.83 12.39 -12.50
C ALA A 232 10.81 10.97 -11.89
N ARG A 233 11.95 10.43 -11.46
CA ARG A 233 12.04 9.11 -10.78
C ARG A 233 11.19 9.06 -9.53
N TYR A 234 11.10 10.18 -8.82
CA TYR A 234 10.47 10.30 -7.50
C TYR A 234 8.97 10.65 -7.56
N VAL A 235 8.41 10.81 -8.76
CA VAL A 235 7.00 11.15 -8.94
C VAL A 235 6.12 9.94 -8.61
N MET A 236 5.36 10.05 -7.51
CA MET A 236 4.33 9.09 -7.04
C MET A 236 3.15 9.83 -6.38
N SER A 237 2.06 9.13 -6.06
CA SER A 237 0.82 9.74 -5.54
C SER A 237 0.25 8.94 -4.34
N PRO A 238 0.11 9.54 -3.14
CA PRO A 238 0.51 10.89 -2.78
C PRO A 238 2.03 11.10 -2.93
N PRO A 239 2.50 12.34 -3.15
CA PRO A 239 3.91 12.58 -3.40
C PRO A 239 4.73 12.40 -2.12
N ILE A 240 6.00 12.06 -2.28
CA ILE A 240 7.01 12.25 -1.25
C ILE A 240 6.94 13.71 -0.77
N ARG A 241 7.08 13.94 0.53
CA ARG A 241 6.81 15.24 1.17
C ARG A 241 8.09 15.96 1.60
N ALA A 242 7.93 17.22 1.98
CA ALA A 242 8.99 18.02 2.56
C ALA A 242 9.63 17.37 3.81
N PRO A 243 10.88 17.76 4.17
CA PRO A 243 11.54 17.27 5.36
C PRO A 243 10.69 17.37 6.63
N GLY A 244 10.78 16.37 7.50
CA GLY A 244 10.04 16.27 8.77
C GLY A 244 8.84 15.32 8.73
N HIS A 245 8.19 15.16 7.57
CA HIS A 245 7.09 14.21 7.41
C HIS A 245 7.53 12.76 7.67
N GLY A 246 8.62 12.30 7.03
CA GLY A 246 9.15 10.96 7.24
C GLY A 246 9.52 10.66 8.69
N THR A 247 10.13 11.61 9.40
CA THR A 247 10.44 11.49 10.83
C THR A 247 9.19 11.32 11.68
N ALA A 248 8.12 12.07 11.39
CA ALA A 248 6.85 11.93 12.10
C ALA A 248 6.21 10.55 11.85
N LEU A 249 6.22 10.07 10.60
CA LEU A 249 5.69 8.75 10.24
C LEU A 249 6.49 7.61 10.89
N GLN A 250 7.81 7.72 10.94
CA GLN A 250 8.67 6.77 11.68
C GLN A 250 8.31 6.76 13.18
N GLY A 251 8.11 7.93 13.79
CA GLY A 251 7.65 8.03 15.19
C GLY A 251 6.26 7.42 15.41
N ALA A 252 5.36 7.56 14.44
CA ALA A 252 4.04 6.94 14.50
C ALA A 252 4.07 5.41 14.38
N LEU A 253 4.98 4.86 13.57
CA LEU A 253 5.24 3.41 13.51
C LEU A 253 5.83 2.89 14.83
N ALA A 254 6.78 3.63 15.41
CA ALA A 254 7.43 3.29 16.67
C ALA A 254 6.44 3.22 17.84
N THR A 255 5.42 4.07 17.84
CA THR A 255 4.37 4.09 18.88
C THR A 255 3.18 3.17 18.57
N GLY A 256 3.14 2.52 17.41
CA GLY A 256 2.02 1.69 16.95
C GLY A 256 0.78 2.50 16.52
N LEU A 257 0.92 3.82 16.37
CA LEU A 257 -0.10 4.69 15.79
C LEU A 257 -0.34 4.32 14.31
N LEU A 258 0.74 4.08 13.56
CA LEU A 258 0.72 3.42 12.26
C LEU A 258 1.14 1.96 12.44
N GLN A 259 0.55 1.05 11.67
CA GLN A 259 0.55 -0.37 12.02
C GLN A 259 1.67 -1.16 11.34
N LEU A 260 1.90 -0.87 10.06
CA LEU A 260 2.84 -1.61 9.21
C LEU A 260 3.39 -0.72 8.11
N VAL A 261 4.39 -1.22 7.38
CA VAL A 261 5.04 -0.49 6.28
C VAL A 261 4.97 -1.29 4.97
N GLY A 262 4.45 -0.66 3.91
CA GLY A 262 4.45 -1.16 2.54
C GLY A 262 5.45 -0.45 1.64
N THR A 263 5.32 -0.62 0.33
CA THR A 263 6.19 0.05 -0.65
C THR A 263 5.47 0.89 -1.67
N ASP A 264 4.24 0.52 -2.02
CA ASP A 264 3.56 1.03 -3.21
C ASP A 264 4.45 0.86 -4.45
N HIS A 265 5.10 -0.32 -4.53
CA HIS A 265 6.03 -0.62 -5.61
C HIS A 265 5.29 -0.63 -6.95
N CYS A 266 5.61 0.36 -7.78
CA CYS A 266 4.97 0.63 -9.05
C CYS A 266 6.00 1.28 -9.97
N THR A 267 6.80 0.47 -10.65
CA THR A 267 8.02 0.95 -11.31
C THR A 267 7.82 1.24 -12.79
N PHE A 268 8.49 2.29 -13.25
CA PHE A 268 8.54 2.70 -14.65
C PHE A 268 9.97 3.10 -14.98
N ASN A 269 10.48 2.65 -16.13
CA ASN A 269 11.80 3.03 -16.62
C ASN A 269 11.90 4.55 -16.89
N SER A 270 13.13 5.04 -16.97
CA SER A 270 13.42 6.44 -17.32
C SER A 270 12.73 6.89 -18.63
N THR A 271 12.61 6.00 -19.62
CA THR A 271 11.94 6.25 -20.91
C THR A 271 10.41 6.35 -20.75
N GLN A 272 9.81 5.62 -19.82
CA GLN A 272 8.39 5.72 -19.50
C GLN A 272 8.10 7.00 -18.70
N LYS A 273 8.96 7.35 -17.73
CA LYS A 273 8.87 8.62 -16.99
C LYS A 273 9.01 9.83 -17.93
N ALA A 274 9.80 9.72 -18.99
CA ALA A 274 9.99 10.76 -20.00
C ALA A 274 8.72 11.14 -20.80
N LEU A 275 7.64 10.34 -20.73
CA LEU A 275 6.34 10.69 -21.32
C LEU A 275 5.77 12.01 -20.77
N GLY A 276 6.20 12.43 -19.58
CA GLY A 276 5.80 13.69 -18.97
C GLY A 276 6.77 14.86 -19.16
N ILE A 277 7.74 14.78 -20.07
CA ILE A 277 8.56 15.94 -20.43
C ILE A 277 7.64 17.07 -20.91
N GLY A 278 7.70 18.21 -20.24
CA GLY A 278 6.85 19.37 -20.52
C GLY A 278 5.41 19.29 -19.99
N ASP A 279 5.04 18.22 -19.28
CA ASP A 279 3.75 18.10 -18.59
C ASP A 279 3.80 17.01 -17.50
N PHE A 280 4.05 17.39 -16.25
CA PHE A 280 4.17 16.47 -15.12
C PHE A 280 2.96 15.54 -14.93
N ARG A 281 1.77 15.94 -15.39
CA ARG A 281 0.53 15.14 -15.28
C ARG A 281 0.58 13.86 -16.10
N LYS A 282 1.53 13.76 -17.04
CA LYS A 282 1.76 12.60 -17.90
C LYS A 282 2.92 11.72 -17.44
N ILE A 283 3.63 12.08 -16.37
CA ILE A 283 4.66 11.22 -15.78
C ILE A 283 3.92 10.04 -15.11
N PRO A 284 4.14 8.78 -15.51
CA PRO A 284 3.56 7.63 -14.80
C PRO A 284 3.97 7.65 -13.33
N ASN A 285 3.00 7.59 -12.42
CA ASN A 285 3.26 7.73 -10.98
C ASN A 285 3.65 6.39 -10.35
N GLY A 286 4.75 6.39 -9.58
CA GLY A 286 5.21 5.21 -8.84
C GLY A 286 6.74 5.14 -8.71
N VAL A 287 7.21 4.37 -7.71
CA VAL A 287 8.63 4.20 -7.36
C VAL A 287 8.94 2.74 -7.00
N ASN A 288 10.24 2.39 -6.85
CA ASN A 288 10.67 1.07 -6.37
C ASN A 288 10.67 0.99 -4.82
N GLY A 289 10.81 -0.22 -4.25
CA GLY A 289 10.85 -0.38 -2.79
C GLY A 289 10.80 -1.81 -2.22
N MET A 290 10.28 -2.82 -2.93
CA MET A 290 10.13 -4.20 -2.40
C MET A 290 11.43 -4.86 -1.90
N GLU A 291 12.56 -4.58 -2.56
CA GLU A 291 13.89 -5.11 -2.27
C GLU A 291 14.54 -4.30 -1.13
N GLU A 292 14.29 -2.99 -1.12
CA GLU A 292 14.92 -2.08 -0.18
C GLU A 292 14.20 -2.00 1.17
N ARG A 293 12.87 -2.21 1.21
CA ARG A 293 12.02 -1.96 2.39
C ARG A 293 12.59 -2.52 3.68
N MET A 294 12.94 -3.80 3.68
CA MET A 294 13.42 -4.49 4.88
C MET A 294 14.75 -3.90 5.38
N HIS A 295 15.66 -3.58 4.46
CA HIS A 295 16.98 -3.00 4.74
C HIS A 295 16.86 -1.57 5.25
N LEU A 296 16.09 -0.72 4.57
CA LEU A 296 15.90 0.68 4.92
C LEU A 296 15.17 0.85 6.26
N VAL A 297 14.12 0.07 6.52
CA VAL A 297 13.40 0.13 7.80
C VAL A 297 14.30 -0.37 8.95
N TRP A 298 15.13 -1.39 8.71
CA TRP A 298 16.09 -1.84 9.71
C TRP A 298 17.11 -0.73 10.02
N ASP A 299 17.76 -0.18 8.99
CA ASP A 299 18.80 0.82 9.13
C ASP A 299 18.29 2.10 9.81
N THR A 300 17.17 2.63 9.32
CA THR A 300 16.64 3.92 9.80
C THR A 300 15.94 3.83 11.14
N MET A 301 15.37 2.68 11.52
CA MET A 301 14.55 2.58 12.74
C MET A 301 15.13 1.62 13.79
N VAL A 302 15.73 0.48 13.41
CA VAL A 302 16.31 -0.47 14.38
C VAL A 302 17.75 -0.06 14.72
N ALA A 303 18.60 0.11 13.71
CA ALA A 303 20.02 0.42 13.92
C ALA A 303 20.22 1.82 14.54
N SER A 304 19.29 2.75 14.30
CA SER A 304 19.24 4.07 14.95
C SER A 304 18.74 4.04 16.40
N GLY A 305 18.15 2.92 16.85
CA GLY A 305 17.59 2.75 18.20
C GLY A 305 16.17 3.29 18.38
N GLN A 306 15.46 3.63 17.30
CA GLN A 306 14.09 4.16 17.37
C GLN A 306 13.05 3.08 17.70
N ILE A 307 13.24 1.84 17.23
CA ILE A 307 12.36 0.70 17.49
C ILE A 307 13.17 -0.55 17.87
N SER A 308 12.52 -1.49 18.56
CA SER A 308 13.13 -2.78 18.86
C SER A 308 13.12 -3.73 17.64
N VAL A 309 13.90 -4.81 17.70
CA VAL A 309 13.81 -5.89 16.70
C VAL A 309 12.41 -6.53 16.67
N THR A 310 11.72 -6.58 17.80
CA THR A 310 10.34 -7.10 17.88
C THR A 310 9.36 -6.17 17.16
N ASP A 311 9.53 -4.84 17.29
CA ASP A 311 8.75 -3.87 16.54
C ASP A 311 9.00 -3.95 15.04
N TYR A 312 10.26 -4.18 14.62
CA TYR A 312 10.61 -4.42 13.22
C TYR A 312 9.86 -5.62 12.65
N VAL A 313 9.83 -6.75 13.36
CA VAL A 313 9.06 -7.93 12.95
C VAL A 313 7.56 -7.62 12.87
N ARG A 314 7.03 -6.87 13.85
CA ARG A 314 5.63 -6.45 13.89
C ARG A 314 5.25 -5.65 12.64
N ILE A 315 5.98 -4.56 12.35
CA ILE A 315 5.60 -3.62 11.27
C ILE A 315 5.92 -4.13 9.86
N THR A 316 6.84 -5.09 9.71
CA THR A 316 7.24 -5.60 8.39
C THR A 316 6.58 -6.93 8.02
N SER A 317 5.97 -7.65 8.97
CA SER A 317 5.39 -8.98 8.73
C SER A 317 4.15 -9.30 9.57
N THR A 318 4.27 -9.39 10.89
CA THR A 318 3.21 -9.95 11.76
C THR A 318 1.92 -9.15 11.73
N GLU A 319 2.00 -7.81 11.74
CA GLU A 319 0.79 -6.97 11.74
C GLU A 319 0.04 -7.07 10.41
N CYS A 320 0.77 -7.11 9.28
CA CYS A 320 0.19 -7.38 7.96
C CYS A 320 -0.55 -8.74 7.96
N ALA A 321 0.10 -9.79 8.46
CA ALA A 321 -0.50 -11.12 8.52
C ALA A 321 -1.78 -11.16 9.37
N ARG A 322 -1.84 -10.40 10.48
CA ARG A 322 -3.02 -10.31 11.34
C ARG A 322 -4.15 -9.52 10.66
N ILE A 323 -3.84 -8.36 10.08
CA ILE A 323 -4.82 -7.49 9.43
C ILE A 323 -5.54 -8.23 8.30
N PHE A 324 -4.78 -8.94 7.47
CA PHE A 324 -5.30 -9.69 6.33
C PHE A 324 -5.62 -11.16 6.64
N ASN A 325 -5.68 -11.52 7.93
CA ASN A 325 -6.21 -12.79 8.43
C ASN A 325 -5.45 -14.06 7.97
N ILE A 326 -4.13 -13.97 7.84
CA ILE A 326 -3.24 -15.08 7.45
C ILE A 326 -2.21 -15.42 8.54
N TYR A 327 -2.33 -14.83 9.74
CA TYR A 327 -1.55 -15.19 10.92
C TYR A 327 -2.17 -16.42 11.64
N PRO A 328 -1.38 -17.38 12.18
CA PRO A 328 0.08 -17.44 12.21
C PRO A 328 0.71 -18.18 11.02
N ARG A 329 -0.05 -18.51 9.95
CA ARG A 329 0.51 -19.18 8.78
C ARG A 329 1.67 -18.37 8.18
N LYS A 330 1.50 -17.05 8.06
CA LYS A 330 2.54 -16.08 7.67
C LYS A 330 2.89 -15.15 8.84
N GLY A 331 4.05 -14.49 8.75
CA GLY A 331 4.46 -13.47 9.72
C GLY A 331 4.80 -14.02 11.12
N ALA A 332 5.14 -15.31 11.23
CA ALA A 332 5.48 -15.97 12.48
C ALA A 332 6.58 -17.02 12.29
N VAL A 333 7.38 -17.26 13.32
CA VAL A 333 8.28 -18.43 13.43
C VAL A 333 7.73 -19.31 14.53
N LEU A 334 6.74 -20.14 14.18
CA LEU A 334 6.04 -21.04 15.09
C LEU A 334 5.89 -22.42 14.41
N LEU A 335 5.71 -23.46 15.22
CA LEU A 335 5.36 -24.78 14.69
C LEU A 335 4.05 -24.69 13.89
N GLY A 336 4.07 -25.16 12.65
CA GLY A 336 2.93 -25.14 11.74
C GLY A 336 2.81 -23.88 10.85
N SER A 337 3.63 -22.85 11.08
CA SER A 337 3.75 -21.72 10.15
C SER A 337 4.49 -22.11 8.87
N ASP A 338 4.23 -21.39 7.78
CA ASP A 338 5.00 -21.55 6.54
C ASP A 338 6.46 -21.17 6.80
N ALA A 339 7.40 -21.92 6.21
CA ALA A 339 8.84 -21.70 6.36
C ALA A 339 9.32 -20.53 5.48
N ASP A 340 8.80 -19.35 5.80
CA ASP A 340 9.15 -18.05 5.22
C ASP A 340 9.96 -17.26 6.23
N ILE A 341 11.29 -17.36 6.12
CA ILE A 341 12.23 -16.98 7.17
C ILE A 341 13.39 -16.21 6.54
N ILE A 342 13.84 -15.15 7.21
CA ILE A 342 15.09 -14.47 6.86
C ILE A 342 16.14 -14.62 7.96
N ILE A 343 17.40 -14.68 7.51
CA ILE A 343 18.60 -14.50 8.33
C ILE A 343 19.16 -13.13 8.00
N LEU A 344 18.98 -12.19 8.95
CA LEU A 344 19.47 -10.83 8.85
C LEU A 344 20.69 -10.67 9.76
N ASN A 345 21.79 -10.18 9.20
CA ASN A 345 23.01 -9.88 9.94
C ASN A 345 23.05 -8.39 10.31
N PRO A 346 22.86 -8.04 11.60
CA PRO A 346 22.77 -6.65 12.03
C PRO A 346 24.10 -5.87 11.90
N ASN A 347 25.22 -6.58 11.84
CA ASN A 347 26.56 -5.97 11.79
C ASN A 347 27.04 -5.75 10.36
N SER A 348 26.49 -6.50 9.41
CA SER A 348 26.79 -6.39 7.99
C SER A 348 26.21 -5.10 7.41
N SER A 349 26.87 -4.56 6.39
CA SER A 349 26.44 -3.37 5.66
C SER A 349 25.88 -3.74 4.29
N PHE A 350 24.97 -2.91 3.79
CA PHE A 350 24.47 -2.98 2.43
C PHE A 350 24.69 -1.65 1.70
N GLU A 351 24.64 -1.68 0.38
CA GLU A 351 24.63 -0.52 -0.50
C GLU A 351 23.53 -0.73 -1.54
N ILE A 352 22.70 0.30 -1.76
CA ILE A 352 21.63 0.26 -2.77
C ILE A 352 22.13 0.92 -4.05
N SER A 353 21.98 0.22 -5.17
CA SER A 353 22.23 0.77 -6.51
C SER A 353 21.38 0.07 -7.57
N SER A 354 20.95 0.80 -8.59
CA SER A 354 20.30 0.22 -9.77
C SER A 354 21.22 -0.73 -10.55
N LYS A 355 22.54 -0.68 -10.33
CA LYS A 355 23.47 -1.62 -10.97
C LYS A 355 23.44 -3.03 -10.37
N SER A 356 22.94 -3.17 -9.15
CA SER A 356 22.97 -4.44 -8.39
C SER A 356 21.61 -4.86 -7.85
N HIS A 357 20.56 -4.03 -8.00
CA HIS A 357 19.20 -4.45 -7.68
C HIS A 357 18.70 -5.53 -8.64
N HIS A 358 17.59 -6.16 -8.31
CA HIS A 358 17.04 -7.30 -9.05
C HIS A 358 15.76 -6.96 -9.82
N TYR A 359 15.45 -5.67 -9.94
CA TYR A 359 14.36 -5.16 -10.75
C TYR A 359 14.70 -5.12 -12.25
N ARG A 360 13.67 -4.87 -13.06
CA ARG A 360 13.81 -4.48 -14.47
C ARG A 360 13.95 -2.98 -14.67
N THR A 361 13.57 -2.16 -13.68
CA THR A 361 13.71 -0.70 -13.77
C THR A 361 15.19 -0.30 -13.87
N ASP A 362 15.51 0.69 -14.70
CA ASP A 362 16.87 1.22 -14.88
C ASP A 362 17.30 2.23 -13.79
N THR A 363 16.39 2.55 -12.86
CA THR A 363 16.60 3.54 -11.81
C THR A 363 16.24 3.00 -10.42
N ASN A 364 16.84 3.59 -9.39
CA ASN A 364 16.51 3.34 -7.99
C ASN A 364 16.35 4.69 -7.26
N VAL A 365 15.24 4.89 -6.54
CA VAL A 365 15.02 6.13 -5.77
C VAL A 365 15.82 6.20 -4.48
N TYR A 366 16.49 5.11 -4.08
CA TYR A 366 17.38 5.03 -2.92
C TYR A 366 18.85 4.89 -3.33
N GLU A 367 19.21 5.31 -4.55
CA GLU A 367 20.55 5.17 -5.13
C GLU A 367 21.64 5.72 -4.19
N GLY A 368 22.66 4.90 -3.92
CA GLY A 368 23.81 5.27 -3.10
C GLY A 368 23.58 5.18 -1.58
N TRP A 369 22.39 4.76 -1.13
CA TRP A 369 22.14 4.55 0.29
C TRP A 369 23.04 3.45 0.84
N ARG A 370 23.71 3.72 1.96
CA ARG A 370 24.56 2.77 2.67
C ARG A 370 24.10 2.66 4.12
N GLY A 371 23.85 1.44 4.57
CA GLY A 371 23.26 1.20 5.88
C GLY A 371 23.76 -0.08 6.54
N LYS A 372 23.19 -0.39 7.70
CA LYS A 372 23.42 -1.61 8.49
C LYS A 372 22.21 -2.54 8.47
N GLY A 373 22.46 -3.83 8.69
CA GLY A 373 21.41 -4.86 8.70
C GLY A 373 21.14 -5.43 7.32
N LYS A 374 22.01 -6.32 6.87
CA LYS A 374 21.88 -7.00 5.57
C LYS A 374 21.09 -8.30 5.72
N VAL A 375 20.13 -8.55 4.83
CA VAL A 375 19.53 -9.87 4.65
C VAL A 375 20.54 -10.76 3.92
N GLU A 376 21.07 -11.75 4.63
CA GLU A 376 22.07 -12.67 4.07
C GLU A 376 21.44 -13.94 3.50
N VAL A 377 20.31 -14.38 4.07
CA VAL A 377 19.57 -15.54 3.60
C VAL A 377 18.08 -15.27 3.62
N THR A 378 17.39 -15.60 2.53
CA THR A 378 15.92 -15.67 2.46
C THR A 378 15.49 -17.10 2.17
N ILE A 379 14.60 -17.61 3.01
CA ILE A 379 13.94 -18.90 2.86
C ILE A 379 12.47 -18.61 2.55
N ALA A 380 11.96 -19.13 1.43
CA ALA A 380 10.56 -18.98 1.03
C ALA A 380 9.95 -20.35 0.67
N GLY A 381 8.84 -20.68 1.32
CA GLY A 381 8.22 -22.00 1.22
C GLY A 381 9.17 -23.14 1.59
N GLY A 382 10.07 -22.92 2.54
CA GLY A 382 11.06 -23.91 3.00
C GLY A 382 12.26 -24.12 2.07
N ARG A 383 12.46 -23.25 1.06
CA ARG A 383 13.60 -23.30 0.14
C ARG A 383 14.47 -22.06 0.32
N ILE A 384 15.79 -22.24 0.34
CA ILE A 384 16.74 -21.12 0.28
C ILE A 384 16.66 -20.53 -1.12
N VAL A 385 16.18 -19.29 -1.22
CA VAL A 385 15.98 -18.57 -2.49
C VAL A 385 16.92 -17.37 -2.65
N TRP A 386 17.57 -16.95 -1.58
CA TRP A 386 18.63 -15.94 -1.57
C TRP A 386 19.68 -16.38 -0.56
N GLU A 387 20.95 -16.46 -0.99
CA GLU A 387 22.09 -16.77 -0.13
C GLU A 387 23.39 -16.42 -0.90
N ASN A 388 24.40 -15.90 -0.21
CA ASN A 388 25.71 -15.54 -0.80
C ASN A 388 25.60 -14.57 -2.00
N ASP A 389 24.66 -13.62 -1.93
CA ASP A 389 24.34 -12.69 -3.02
C ASP A 389 23.91 -13.39 -4.33
N GLU A 390 23.42 -14.64 -4.24
CA GLU A 390 22.87 -15.39 -5.35
C GLU A 390 21.36 -15.63 -5.19
N LEU A 391 20.59 -15.21 -6.19
CA LEU A 391 19.16 -15.44 -6.26
C LEU A 391 18.84 -16.80 -6.93
N LYS A 392 18.12 -17.66 -6.21
CA LYS A 392 17.78 -19.06 -6.58
C LYS A 392 16.27 -19.25 -6.68
N VAL A 393 15.63 -18.54 -7.61
CA VAL A 393 14.17 -18.53 -7.77
C VAL A 393 13.72 -19.29 -9.02
N VAL A 394 12.52 -19.87 -8.96
CA VAL A 394 11.90 -20.61 -10.07
C VAL A 394 10.55 -19.98 -10.41
N PRO A 395 10.25 -19.64 -11.68
CA PRO A 395 8.93 -19.16 -12.07
C PRO A 395 7.82 -20.16 -11.69
N GLY A 396 6.70 -19.66 -11.16
CA GLY A 396 5.55 -20.49 -10.75
C GLY A 396 5.76 -21.21 -9.40
N ALA A 397 6.84 -20.92 -8.70
CA ALA A 397 7.15 -21.50 -7.39
C ALA A 397 6.34 -20.90 -6.23
N GLY A 398 5.78 -19.69 -6.43
CA GLY A 398 4.95 -18.99 -5.46
C GLY A 398 3.50 -19.49 -5.49
N LYS A 399 2.81 -19.37 -4.35
CA LYS A 399 1.43 -19.80 -4.19
C LYS A 399 0.53 -18.61 -3.91
N TYR A 400 -0.67 -18.65 -4.48
CA TYR A 400 -1.74 -17.77 -4.07
C TYR A 400 -2.18 -18.10 -2.64
N ILE A 401 -2.28 -17.08 -1.80
CA ILE A 401 -2.70 -17.17 -0.41
C ILE A 401 -4.09 -16.56 -0.29
N GLU A 402 -5.09 -17.42 -0.10
CA GLU A 402 -6.45 -16.99 0.21
C GLU A 402 -6.49 -16.33 1.60
N MET A 403 -7.14 -15.17 1.67
CA MET A 403 -7.28 -14.34 2.86
C MET A 403 -8.73 -14.38 3.34
N PRO A 404 -9.04 -15.13 4.42
CA PRO A 404 -10.42 -15.28 4.90
C PRO A 404 -11.02 -13.94 5.40
N PRO A 405 -12.33 -13.72 5.23
CA PRO A 405 -13.02 -12.55 5.78
C PRO A 405 -13.09 -12.60 7.32
N PHE A 406 -13.63 -11.52 7.91
CA PHE A 406 -13.84 -11.36 9.35
C PHE A 406 -12.54 -11.52 10.16
N SER A 407 -11.51 -10.75 9.80
CA SER A 407 -10.29 -10.65 10.61
C SER A 407 -10.59 -10.10 12.00
N TYR A 408 -9.58 -10.09 12.88
CA TYR A 408 -9.71 -9.57 14.25
C TYR A 408 -10.27 -8.13 14.32
N LEU A 409 -10.15 -7.36 13.22
CA LEU A 409 -10.69 -6.02 13.10
C LEU A 409 -12.22 -5.97 13.16
N PHE A 410 -12.92 -7.09 12.91
CA PHE A 410 -14.38 -7.18 12.94
C PHE A 410 -14.94 -7.64 14.30
N ASP A 411 -14.08 -8.06 15.24
CA ASP A 411 -14.51 -8.61 16.52
C ASP A 411 -15.34 -7.60 17.32
N GLY A 412 -16.59 -7.93 17.62
CA GLY A 412 -17.49 -7.10 18.45
C GLY A 412 -18.15 -5.93 17.74
N ILE A 413 -17.99 -5.76 16.42
CA ILE A 413 -18.74 -4.77 15.63
C ILE A 413 -20.25 -5.02 15.73
N ASP A 414 -20.66 -6.29 15.67
CA ASP A 414 -22.05 -6.73 15.86
C ASP A 414 -22.65 -6.26 17.19
N LYS A 415 -21.85 -6.31 18.27
CA LYS A 415 -22.24 -5.85 19.60
C LYS A 415 -22.37 -4.33 19.66
N GLU A 416 -21.48 -3.59 18.99
CA GLU A 416 -21.56 -2.13 18.88
C GLU A 416 -22.79 -1.70 18.08
N ASP A 417 -23.09 -2.38 16.97
CA ASP A 417 -24.31 -2.16 16.18
C ASP A 417 -25.58 -2.42 17.00
N ALA A 418 -25.62 -3.55 17.73
CA ALA A 418 -26.76 -3.88 18.60
C ALA A 418 -26.98 -2.81 19.69
N LYS A 419 -25.89 -2.29 20.29
CA LYS A 419 -25.97 -1.18 21.25
C LYS A 419 -26.53 0.08 20.60
N TYR A 420 -26.04 0.46 19.41
CA TYR A 420 -26.55 1.61 18.68
C TYR A 420 -28.04 1.47 18.36
N LEU A 421 -28.47 0.34 17.79
CA LEU A 421 -29.88 0.07 17.48
C LEU A 421 -30.76 0.11 18.74
N SER A 422 -30.29 -0.44 19.87
CA SER A 422 -31.01 -0.37 21.14
C SER A 422 -31.11 1.04 21.74
N SER A 423 -30.21 1.95 21.36
CA SER A 423 -30.21 3.34 21.80
C SER A 423 -31.20 4.22 21.03
N LEU A 424 -31.69 3.75 19.88
CA LEU A 424 -32.66 4.48 19.07
C LEU A 424 -33.98 4.59 19.81
N ARG A 425 -34.46 5.83 19.96
CA ARG A 425 -35.80 6.08 20.52
C ARG A 425 -36.86 5.75 19.48
N ALA A 426 -38.04 5.34 19.94
CA ALA A 426 -39.19 5.12 19.07
C ALA A 426 -39.45 6.37 18.19
N PRO A 427 -39.79 6.20 16.90
CA PRO A 427 -40.14 7.32 16.04
C PRO A 427 -41.26 8.16 16.65
N VAL A 428 -41.04 9.47 16.74
CA VAL A 428 -42.06 10.41 17.22
C VAL A 428 -43.21 10.44 16.22
N LYS A 429 -44.42 10.03 16.63
CA LYS A 429 -45.63 10.23 15.84
C LYS A 429 -45.99 11.73 15.85
N ARG A 430 -45.91 12.39 14.69
CA ARG A 430 -46.31 13.81 14.53
C ARG A 430 -47.72 13.85 13.95
N SER A 431 -48.64 14.64 14.52
CA SER A 431 -49.98 14.81 13.96
C SER A 431 -49.91 15.65 12.68
N THR A 432 -50.55 15.18 11.61
CA THR A 432 -50.84 15.97 10.42
C THR A 432 -52.09 16.79 10.70
N THR A 433 -51.92 17.96 11.33
CA THR A 433 -52.97 18.99 11.44
C THR A 433 -52.91 19.94 10.27
#